data_AF-A0A6J4MZ56-F1
#
_entry.id   AF-A0A6J4MZ56-F1
#
_cell.length_a   1.000
_cell.length_b   1.000
_cell.length_c   1.000
_cell.angle_alpha   90.00
_cell.angle_beta   90.00
_cell.angle_gamma   90.00
#
_symmetry.space_group_name_H-M   'P 1'
#
loop_
_entity.id
_entity.type
_entity.pdbx_description
1 polymer ?
#
loop_
_entity_poly.entity_id
_entity_poly.type
_entity_poly.pdbx_seq_one_letter_code
_entity_poly.pdbx_strand_id
1 'polypeptide(L)'
;MFDIGAPEFLLLIVAAVILFGPEKLPEFARKAARVLRYVRTMAGSAQEQLSKELGEGFEDIDLRDLNPKTFVQKHLLDNVDPIVADVKKDFAEATAGGAGASKAVAEALDSAKDISRPKDVSSGGPHDVMAANSAARVLTPFDSDAT
;
A
#
# COMPACT_ATOMS: atom_id res chain seq x y z
N MET A 1 15.41 6.21 -0.95
CA MET A 1 15.09 5.47 0.29
C MET A 1 13.62 5.10 0.26
N PHE A 2 13.23 3.99 0.87
CA PHE A 2 11.81 3.64 0.95
C PHE A 2 11.14 4.58 1.94
N ASP A 3 10.43 5.59 1.45
CA ASP A 3 9.41 6.30 2.22
C ASP A 3 8.27 5.35 2.55
N ILE A 4 8.46 4.54 3.59
CA ILE A 4 7.36 3.77 4.16
C ILE A 4 6.69 4.65 5.20
N GLY A 5 5.69 5.39 4.74
CA GLY A 5 4.71 6.03 5.59
C GLY A 5 3.61 5.04 6.00
N ALA A 6 2.67 5.52 6.82
CA ALA A 6 1.46 4.78 7.13
C ALA A 6 0.68 4.33 5.86
N PRO A 7 0.50 5.15 4.79
CA PRO A 7 -0.23 4.71 3.61
C PRO A 7 0.54 3.68 2.78
N GLU A 8 1.86 3.82 2.62
CA GLU A 8 2.69 2.85 1.89
C GLU A 8 2.78 1.51 2.65
N PHE A 9 2.81 1.54 3.98
CA PHE A 9 2.73 0.32 4.78
C PHE A 9 1.39 -0.40 4.59
N LEU A 10 0.28 0.35 4.52
CA LEU A 10 -1.02 -0.22 4.21
C LEU A 10 -1.04 -0.84 2.81
N LEU A 11 -0.45 -0.16 1.81
CA LEU A 11 -0.30 -0.70 0.46
C LEU A 11 0.48 -2.03 0.48
N LEU A 12 1.57 -2.12 1.24
CA LEU A 12 2.36 -3.36 1.35
C LEU A 12 1.58 -4.49 2.02
N ILE A 13 0.78 -4.19 3.05
CA ILE A 13 -0.10 -5.20 3.67
C ILE A 13 -1.11 -5.71 2.63
N VAL A 14 -1.75 -4.82 1.88
CA VAL A 14 -2.71 -5.20 0.85
C VAL A 14 -2.04 -6.03 -0.24
N ALA A 15 -0.87 -5.63 -0.73
CA ALA A 15 -0.10 -6.37 -1.72
C ALA A 15 0.30 -7.77 -1.20
N ALA A 16 0.74 -7.86 0.05
CA ALA A 16 1.07 -9.14 0.68
C ALA A 16 -0.16 -10.04 0.82
N VAL A 17 -1.32 -9.48 1.18
CA VAL A 17 -2.59 -10.22 1.26
C VAL A 17 -3.00 -10.75 -0.10
N ILE A 18 -2.82 -9.98 -1.18
CA ILE A 18 -3.13 -10.43 -2.54
C ILE A 18 -2.19 -11.55 -2.98
N LEU A 19 -0.88 -11.42 -2.72
CA LEU A 19 0.12 -12.38 -3.18
C LEU A 19 0.07 -13.71 -2.43
N PHE A 20 -0.10 -13.67 -1.10
CA PHE A 20 -0.05 -14.85 -0.25
C PHE A 20 -1.43 -15.32 0.24
N GLY A 21 -2.42 -14.44 0.25
CA GLY A 21 -3.74 -14.67 0.80
C GLY A 21 -3.88 -14.19 2.26
N PRO A 22 -5.07 -13.67 2.66
CA PRO A 22 -5.32 -13.16 4.01
C PRO A 22 -5.23 -14.24 5.10
N GLU A 23 -5.42 -15.52 4.73
CA GLU A 23 -5.35 -16.63 5.67
C GLU A 23 -3.91 -17.09 5.96
N LYS A 24 -2.99 -16.91 5.00
CA LYS A 24 -1.62 -17.44 5.10
C LYS A 24 -0.68 -16.50 5.84
N LEU A 25 -0.81 -15.19 5.64
CA LEU A 25 0.00 -14.19 6.34
C LEU A 25 -0.02 -14.32 7.88
N PRO A 26 -1.17 -14.40 8.56
CA PRO A 26 -1.20 -14.56 10.01
C PRO A 26 -0.62 -15.91 10.45
N GLU A 27 -0.76 -16.96 9.63
CA GLU A 27 -0.14 -18.25 9.89
C GLU A 27 1.39 -18.16 9.86
N PHE A 28 1.96 -17.52 8.82
CA PHE A 28 3.40 -17.29 8.69
C PHE A 28 3.94 -16.39 9.79
N ALA A 29 3.24 -15.31 10.13
CA ALA A 29 3.62 -14.42 11.23
C ALA A 29 3.68 -15.17 12.56
N ARG A 30 2.70 -16.04 12.84
CA ARG A 30 2.68 -16.88 14.05
C ARG A 30 3.83 -17.89 14.07
N LYS A 31 4.17 -18.51 12.94
CA LYS A 31 5.32 -19.41 12.82
C LYS A 31 6.64 -18.67 13.09
N ALA A 32 6.83 -17.52 12.45
CA ALA A 32 8.00 -16.67 12.67
C ALA A 32 8.12 -16.21 14.13
N ALA A 33 7.00 -15.79 14.75
CA ALA A 33 6.98 -15.40 16.15
C ALA A 33 7.36 -16.55 17.10
N ARG A 34 6.95 -17.78 16.79
CA ARG A 34 7.33 -18.97 17.57
C ARG A 34 8.83 -19.25 17.48
N VAL A 35 9.39 -19.17 16.27
CA VAL A 35 10.84 -19.30 16.04
C VAL A 35 11.60 -18.21 16.79
N LEU A 36 11.18 -16.95 16.66
CA LEU A 36 11.81 -15.82 17.33
C LEU A 36 11.78 -15.98 18.85
N ARG A 37 10.64 -16.42 19.41
CA ARG A 37 10.52 -16.70 20.85
C ARG A 37 11.45 -17.83 21.28
N TYR A 38 11.54 -18.90 20.49
CA TYR A 38 12.43 -20.02 20.77
C TYR A 38 13.89 -19.59 20.79
N VAL A 39 14.33 -18.84 19.77
CA VAL A 39 15.68 -18.27 19.69
C VAL A 39 15.95 -17.34 20.87
N ARG A 40 15.00 -16.48 21.25
CA ARG A 40 15.14 -15.57 22.40
C ARG A 40 15.33 -16.33 23.71
N THR A 41 14.58 -17.42 23.92
CA THR A 41 14.72 -18.27 25.10
C THR A 41 16.06 -19.00 25.12
N MET A 42 16.47 -19.59 23.99
CA MET A 42 17.74 -20.31 23.86
C MET A 42 18.96 -19.40 24.09
N ALA A 43 18.94 -18.20 23.50
CA ALA A 43 19.96 -17.19 23.73
C ALA A 43 20.04 -16.78 25.20
N GLY A 44 18.88 -16.59 25.86
CA GLY A 44 18.82 -16.29 27.30
C GLY A 44 19.37 -17.42 28.17
N SER A 45 19.01 -18.67 27.89
CA SER A 45 19.50 -19.83 28.65
C SER A 45 20.99 -20.09 28.46
N ALA A 46 21.51 -19.88 27.24
CA ALA A 46 22.93 -20.03 26.95
C ALA A 46 23.75 -18.93 27.62
N GLN A 47 23.27 -17.69 27.59
CA GLN A 47 23.85 -16.56 28.33
C GLN A 47 23.88 -16.84 29.84
N GLU A 48 22.79 -17.39 30.39
CA GLU A 48 22.73 -17.72 31.81
C GLU A 48 23.67 -18.87 32.20
N GLN A 49 23.81 -19.89 31.35
CA GLN A 49 24.79 -20.97 31.56
C GLN A 49 26.24 -20.47 31.50
N LEU A 50 26.58 -19.64 30.50
CA LEU A 50 27.91 -19.00 30.39
C LEU A 50 28.21 -18.14 31.62
N SER A 51 27.23 -17.36 32.10
CA SER A 51 27.40 -16.53 33.30
C SER A 51 27.62 -17.36 34.57
N LYS A 52 27.04 -18.57 34.65
CA LYS A 52 27.17 -19.45 35.82
C LYS A 52 28.48 -20.24 35.83
N GLU A 53 28.98 -20.65 34.66
CA GLU A 53 30.18 -21.50 34.57
C GLU A 53 31.49 -20.71 34.53
N LEU A 54 31.47 -19.46 34.06
CA LEU A 54 32.69 -18.67 33.88
C LEU A 54 32.99 -17.68 35.03
N GLY A 55 32.10 -17.56 36.02
CA GLY A 55 32.25 -16.65 37.18
C GLY A 55 32.25 -15.16 36.80
N GLU A 56 32.34 -14.29 37.82
CA GLU A 56 32.35 -12.79 37.73
C GLU A 56 33.46 -12.19 36.82
N GLY A 57 34.19 -13.00 36.04
CA GLY A 57 35.26 -12.55 35.12
C GLY A 57 34.81 -12.17 33.70
N PHE A 58 33.50 -12.24 33.40
CA PHE A 58 32.93 -11.84 32.10
C PHE A 58 31.94 -10.67 32.21
N GLU A 59 31.87 -10.01 33.37
CA GLU A 59 31.10 -8.77 33.57
C GLU A 59 31.58 -7.62 32.67
N ASP A 60 32.82 -7.68 32.18
CA ASP A 60 33.43 -6.68 31.30
C ASP A 60 33.15 -6.88 29.80
N ILE A 61 32.45 -7.96 29.38
CA ILE A 61 31.89 -8.05 28.03
C ILE A 61 30.49 -7.47 28.05
N ASP A 62 30.36 -6.23 27.60
CA ASP A 62 29.14 -5.42 27.57
C ASP A 62 27.91 -6.16 26.97
N LEU A 63 27.19 -6.92 27.80
CA LEU A 63 25.96 -7.64 27.42
C LEU A 63 24.82 -6.68 27.00
N ARG A 64 25.02 -5.36 27.18
CA ARG A 64 24.12 -4.29 26.72
C ARG A 64 24.27 -3.99 25.23
N ASP A 65 25.39 -4.34 24.61
CA ASP A 65 25.59 -4.24 23.15
C ASP A 65 25.17 -5.49 22.38
N LEU A 66 25.07 -6.65 23.06
CA LEU A 66 24.47 -7.85 22.48
C LEU A 66 22.94 -7.89 22.64
N ASN A 67 22.30 -6.85 23.19
CA ASN A 67 20.86 -6.76 23.16
C ASN A 67 20.42 -6.47 21.72
N PRO A 68 19.66 -7.39 21.06
CA PRO A 68 19.32 -7.23 19.64
C PRO A 68 18.58 -5.92 19.38
N LYS A 69 17.86 -5.38 20.38
CA LYS A 69 17.15 -4.10 20.28
C LYS A 69 18.10 -2.90 20.25
N THR A 70 19.17 -2.90 21.05
CA THR A 70 20.16 -1.81 21.09
C THR A 70 21.14 -1.90 19.92
N PHE A 71 21.50 -3.12 19.48
CA PHE A 71 22.30 -3.35 18.28
C PHE A 71 21.60 -2.86 17.01
N VAL A 72 20.33 -3.25 16.82
CA VAL A 72 19.51 -2.76 15.69
C VAL A 72 19.34 -1.26 15.76
N GLN A 73 19.11 -0.70 16.95
CA GLN A 73 18.95 0.74 17.12
C GLN A 73 20.23 1.52 16.78
N LYS A 74 21.41 1.07 17.21
CA LYS A 74 22.69 1.74 16.90
C LYS A 74 23.06 1.60 15.42
N HIS A 75 22.93 0.41 14.83
CA HIS A 75 23.35 0.19 13.45
C HIS A 75 22.33 0.63 12.39
N LEU A 76 21.03 0.74 12.71
CA LEU A 76 20.02 1.24 11.78
C LEU A 76 19.69 2.73 11.93
N LEU A 77 20.08 3.42 12.99
CA LEU A 77 19.87 4.87 13.09
C LEU A 77 21.07 5.63 12.50
N ASP A 78 22.29 5.28 12.88
CA ASP A 78 23.50 6.01 12.46
C ASP A 78 23.78 5.90 10.94
N ASN A 79 23.34 4.84 10.28
CA ASN A 79 23.57 4.63 8.83
C ASN A 79 22.48 5.22 7.93
N VAL A 80 21.39 5.76 8.50
CA VAL A 80 20.16 6.04 7.74
C VAL A 80 19.79 7.53 7.78
N ASP A 81 20.33 8.31 8.72
CA ASP A 81 20.10 9.75 8.87
C ASP A 81 20.30 10.61 7.60
N PRO A 82 21.40 10.51 6.82
CA PRO A 82 21.57 11.32 5.60
C PRO A 82 20.58 10.92 4.52
N ILE A 83 20.21 9.64 4.49
CA ILE A 83 19.27 9.09 3.52
C ILE A 83 17.83 9.54 3.87
N VAL A 84 17.51 9.73 5.16
CA VAL A 84 16.22 10.23 5.66
C VAL A 84 15.98 11.69 5.29
N ALA A 85 17.02 12.51 5.26
CA ALA A 85 16.89 13.93 4.97
C ALA A 85 16.52 14.21 3.49
N ASP A 86 17.18 13.54 2.55
CA ASP A 86 16.94 13.73 1.10
C ASP A 86 15.55 13.24 0.70
N VAL A 87 15.16 12.11 1.26
CA VAL A 87 13.89 11.46 0.96
C VAL A 87 12.69 12.22 1.53
N LYS A 88 12.84 12.86 2.68
CA LYS A 88 11.81 13.78 3.20
C LYS A 88 11.56 14.97 2.27
N LYS A 89 12.57 15.38 1.50
CA LYS A 89 12.50 16.50 0.56
C LYS A 89 11.78 16.09 -0.72
N ASP A 90 12.12 14.91 -1.25
CA ASP A 90 11.48 14.32 -2.43
C ASP A 90 10.02 13.93 -2.15
N PHE A 91 9.73 13.43 -0.95
CA PHE A 91 8.37 13.10 -0.51
C PHE A 91 7.48 14.34 -0.36
N ALA A 92 8.03 15.45 0.15
CA ALA A 92 7.30 16.71 0.24
C ALA A 92 6.91 17.25 -1.16
N GLU A 93 7.78 17.08 -2.15
CA GLU A 93 7.53 17.47 -3.54
C GLU A 93 6.51 16.52 -4.22
N ALA A 94 6.63 15.21 -4.00
CA ALA A 94 5.70 14.21 -4.52
C ALA A 94 4.30 14.32 -3.90
N THR A 95 4.19 14.61 -2.60
CA THR A 95 2.90 14.84 -1.93
C THR A 95 2.25 16.14 -2.43
N ALA A 96 3.04 17.18 -2.72
CA ALA A 96 2.53 18.41 -3.33
C ALA A 96 2.02 18.16 -4.75
N GLY A 97 2.70 17.31 -5.53
CA GLY A 97 2.23 16.87 -6.85
C GLY A 97 0.98 15.97 -6.79
N GLY A 98 0.92 15.05 -5.82
CA GLY A 98 -0.22 14.16 -5.58
C GLY A 98 -1.48 14.89 -5.09
N ALA A 99 -1.32 15.99 -4.34
CA ALA A 99 -2.41 16.89 -3.98
C ALA A 99 -3.04 17.58 -5.22
N GLY A 100 -2.24 17.86 -6.25
CA GLY A 100 -2.72 18.36 -7.54
C GLY A 100 -3.50 17.31 -8.34
N ALA A 101 -3.00 16.06 -8.37
CA ALA A 101 -3.65 14.95 -9.06
C ALA A 101 -4.99 14.56 -8.42
N SER A 102 -5.06 14.53 -7.09
CA SER A 102 -6.31 14.27 -6.36
C SER A 102 -7.36 15.36 -6.56
N LYS A 103 -6.95 16.63 -6.70
CA LYS A 103 -7.85 17.74 -7.05
C LYS A 103 -8.41 17.61 -8.48
N ALA A 104 -7.57 17.25 -9.46
CA ALA A 104 -8.01 17.04 -10.84
C ALA A 104 -8.97 15.86 -10.99
N VAL A 105 -8.77 14.79 -10.22
CA VAL A 105 -9.67 13.64 -10.18
C VAL A 105 -11.01 14.01 -9.52
N ALA A 106 -10.99 14.79 -8.43
CA ALA A 106 -12.22 15.28 -7.80
C ALA A 106 -13.04 16.18 -8.75
N GLU A 107 -12.38 17.02 -9.54
CA GLU A 107 -13.02 17.90 -10.53
C GLU A 107 -13.61 17.13 -11.73
N ALA A 108 -12.94 16.07 -12.17
CA ALA A 108 -13.46 15.15 -13.19
C ALA A 108 -14.67 14.35 -12.69
N LEU A 109 -14.68 13.94 -11.41
CA LEU A 109 -15.82 13.24 -10.81
C LEU A 109 -17.04 14.16 -10.59
N ASP A 110 -16.82 15.43 -10.25
CA ASP A 110 -17.88 16.42 -10.14
C ASP A 110 -18.51 16.72 -11.51
N SER A 111 -17.67 16.86 -12.54
CA SER A 111 -18.11 17.02 -13.93
C SER A 111 -18.92 15.83 -14.44
N ALA A 112 -18.57 14.60 -14.03
CA ALA A 112 -19.32 13.38 -14.38
C ALA A 112 -20.68 13.28 -13.66
N LYS A 113 -20.82 13.93 -12.51
CA LYS A 113 -22.05 13.95 -11.71
C LYS A 113 -23.11 14.87 -12.30
N ASP A 114 -22.71 15.93 -13.01
CA ASP A 114 -23.62 16.85 -13.70
C ASP A 114 -24.27 16.21 -14.95
N ILE A 115 -23.57 15.27 -15.60
CA ILE A 115 -24.07 14.50 -16.76
C ILE A 115 -25.13 13.46 -16.36
N SER A 116 -25.16 13.07 -15.07
CA SER A 116 -26.06 12.03 -14.54
C SER A 116 -27.36 12.58 -13.95
N ARG A 117 -27.60 13.90 -14.02
CA ARG A 117 -28.84 14.54 -13.55
C ARG A 117 -29.90 14.44 -14.65
N PRO A 118 -31.02 13.72 -14.47
CA PRO A 118 -32.05 13.64 -15.49
C PRO A 118 -32.65 15.04 -15.67
N LYS A 119 -32.52 15.61 -16.87
CA LYS A 119 -33.26 16.81 -17.25
C LYS A 119 -34.74 16.42 -17.27
N ASP A 120 -35.51 17.00 -16.36
CA ASP A 120 -36.95 16.83 -16.29
C ASP A 120 -37.59 17.01 -17.67
N VAL A 121 -38.31 15.97 -18.10
CA VAL A 121 -39.18 15.97 -19.27
C VAL A 121 -40.32 16.95 -18.98
N SER A 122 -40.20 18.18 -19.50
CA SER A 122 -41.30 19.13 -19.57
C SER A 122 -42.07 18.91 -20.87
N SER A 123 -43.31 18.47 -20.73
CA SER A 123 -44.33 18.33 -21.77
C SER A 123 -44.58 19.63 -22.55
N GLY A 124 -44.63 19.56 -23.88
CA GLY A 124 -45.15 20.65 -24.71
C GLY A 124 -45.07 20.41 -26.22
N GLY A 125 -46.14 19.83 -26.78
CA GLY A 125 -46.69 20.15 -28.12
C GLY A 125 -45.91 19.76 -29.40
N PRO A 126 -46.59 19.32 -30.48
CA PRO A 126 -45.95 18.76 -31.67
C PRO A 126 -45.61 19.86 -32.68
N HIS A 127 -44.39 19.82 -33.23
CA HIS A 127 -44.06 20.56 -34.44
C HIS A 127 -43.26 19.69 -35.42
N ASP A 128 -44.01 19.27 -36.43
CA ASP A 128 -43.70 19.35 -37.85
C ASP A 128 -42.55 18.49 -38.40
N VAL A 129 -43.01 17.50 -39.15
CA VAL A 129 -42.33 16.67 -40.12
C VAL A 129 -41.54 17.47 -41.17
N MET A 130 -40.43 16.85 -41.57
CA MET A 130 -39.78 16.94 -42.89
C MET A 130 -38.69 18.00 -43.10
N ALA A 131 -37.44 17.54 -43.03
CA ALA A 131 -36.41 17.91 -44.01
C ALA A 131 -35.43 16.75 -44.16
N ALA A 132 -35.56 16.03 -45.27
CA ALA A 132 -34.66 14.98 -45.69
C ALA A 132 -33.28 15.55 -46.04
N ASN A 133 -32.23 14.90 -45.57
CA ASN A 133 -31.02 14.78 -46.39
C ASN A 133 -30.42 13.38 -46.21
N SER A 134 -30.47 12.66 -47.32
CA SER A 134 -29.99 11.30 -47.51
C SER A 134 -28.47 11.26 -47.47
N ALA A 135 -27.91 10.44 -46.57
CA ALA A 135 -26.61 9.81 -46.77
C ALA A 135 -26.76 8.35 -46.36
N ALA A 136 -26.89 7.49 -47.36
CA ALA A 136 -27.13 6.07 -47.24
C ALA A 136 -26.05 5.37 -46.39
N ARG A 137 -26.47 4.78 -45.25
CA ARG A 137 -25.85 3.57 -44.73
C ARG A 137 -26.88 2.46 -44.82
N VAL A 138 -26.70 1.61 -45.81
CA VAL A 138 -27.37 0.32 -45.92
C VAL A 138 -26.91 -0.52 -44.72
N LEU A 139 -27.71 -0.57 -43.66
CA LEU A 139 -27.63 -1.66 -42.69
C LEU A 139 -28.41 -2.82 -43.29
N THR A 140 -27.70 -3.83 -43.79
CA THR A 140 -28.33 -5.11 -44.13
C THR A 140 -28.95 -5.69 -42.85
N PRO A 141 -30.25 -6.06 -42.84
CA PRO A 141 -30.87 -6.70 -41.69
C PRO A 141 -30.21 -8.05 -41.38
N PHE A 142 -30.17 -8.42 -40.10
CA PHE A 142 -29.80 -9.77 -39.67
C PHE A 142 -30.85 -10.78 -40.15
N ASP A 143 -30.41 -11.83 -40.84
CA ASP A 143 -31.22 -12.96 -41.29
C ASP A 143 -31.37 -13.96 -40.14
N SER A 144 -32.61 -14.26 -39.75
CA SER A 144 -32.95 -15.09 -38.60
C SER A 144 -33.19 -16.57 -38.93
N ASP A 145 -32.99 -17.00 -40.18
CA ASP A 145 -33.21 -18.40 -40.61
C ASP A 145 -31.93 -19.25 -40.75
N ALA A 146 -30.77 -18.79 -40.28
CA ALA A 146 -29.56 -19.61 -40.20
C ALA A 146 -29.54 -20.46 -38.90
N THR A 147 -30.11 -21.66 -38.95
CA THR A 147 -29.86 -22.79 -38.02
C THR A 147 -29.02 -23.85 -38.71
#